data_AF-A0A3B9B9M3-F1
#
_entry.id   AF-A0A3B9B9M3-F1
#
_cell.length_a   1.000
_cell.length_b   1.000
_cell.length_c   1.000
_cell.angle_alpha   90.00
_cell.angle_beta   90.00
_cell.angle_gamma   90.00
#
_symmetry.space_group_name_H-M   'P 1'
#
loop_
_entity.id
_entity.type
_entity.pdbx_description
1 polymer ?
#
loop_
_entity_poly.entity_id
_entity_poly.type
_entity_poly.pdbx_seq_one_letter_code
_entity_poly.pdbx_strand_id
1 'polypeptide(L)' 'LPYHPLEGMGYESLGDWHSTKKISEVQNKEEARHGGHGRECGLHTESPEDLDFTI' A
#
# COMPACT_ATOMS: atom_id res chain seq x y z
N LEU A 1 7.93 -20.59 8.02
CA LEU A 1 6.87 -20.48 6.99
C LEU A 1 7.53 -19.95 5.73
N PRO A 2 7.12 -20.38 4.53
CA PRO A 2 7.63 -19.80 3.30
C PRO A 2 7.19 -18.34 3.19
N TYR A 3 8.07 -17.50 2.66
CA TYR A 3 7.75 -16.12 2.35
C TYR A 3 6.87 -16.00 1.11
N HIS A 4 6.34 -14.80 0.89
CA HIS A 4 5.51 -14.52 -0.29
C HIS A 4 6.35 -14.65 -1.58
N PRO A 5 5.83 -15.24 -2.67
CA PRO A 5 6.58 -15.43 -3.91
C PRO A 5 7.13 -14.15 -4.55
N LEU A 6 6.50 -12.99 -4.28
CA LEU A 6 6.96 -11.69 -4.78
C LEU A 6 8.09 -11.07 -3.94
N GLU A 7 8.45 -11.70 -2.82
CA GLU A 7 9.61 -11.29 -2.04
C GLU A 7 10.88 -11.40 -2.90
N GLY A 8 11.73 -10.36 -2.85
CA GLY A 8 12.95 -10.30 -3.66
C GLY A 8 12.74 -9.95 -5.14
N MET A 9 11.49 -9.83 -5.62
CA MET A 9 11.20 -9.44 -7.01
C MET A 9 11.21 -7.92 -7.26
N GLY A 10 11.79 -7.14 -6.35
CA GLY A 10 11.86 -5.67 -6.43
C GLY A 10 10.63 -4.94 -5.88
N TYR A 11 9.76 -5.64 -5.15
CA TYR A 11 8.69 -5.03 -4.35
C TYR A 11 9.19 -4.85 -2.91
N GLU A 12 9.24 -3.60 -2.44
CA GLU A 12 9.59 -3.28 -1.04
C GLU A 12 8.37 -3.39 -0.11
N SER A 13 7.18 -3.10 -0.64
CA SER A 13 5.92 -3.19 0.09
C SER A 13 4.82 -3.74 -0.81
N LEU A 14 3.99 -4.64 -0.27
CA LEU A 14 2.90 -5.32 -0.98
C LEU A 14 1.55 -4.89 -0.41
N GLY A 15 0.59 -4.63 -1.31
CA GLY A 15 -0.79 -4.28 -1.02
C GLY A 15 -1.64 -4.60 -2.24
N ASP A 16 -2.69 -3.82 -2.52
CA ASP A 16 -3.53 -4.07 -3.69
C ASP A 16 -2.74 -3.97 -5.01
N TRP A 17 -3.02 -4.87 -5.94
CA TRP A 17 -2.32 -4.97 -7.22
C TRP A 17 -2.35 -3.65 -8.01
N HIS A 18 -3.49 -2.96 -8.04
CA HIS A 18 -3.67 -1.71 -8.78
C HIS A 18 -3.02 -0.49 -8.11
N SER A 19 -2.49 -0.61 -6.89
CA SER A 19 -1.85 0.48 -6.14
C SER A 19 -0.42 0.15 -5.69
N THR A 20 0.17 -0.93 -6.21
CA THR A 20 1.52 -1.39 -5.89
C THR A 20 2.40 -1.42 -7.14
N LYS A 21 3.58 -0.83 -7.07
CA LYS A 21 4.59 -0.87 -8.15
C LYS A 21 5.94 -1.36 -7.65
N LYS A 22 6.79 -1.81 -8.57
CA LYS A 22 8.18 -2.17 -8.25
C LYS A 22 9.00 -0.91 -7.99
N ILE A 23 10.05 -1.03 -7.19
CA ILE A 23 10.98 0.07 -6.92
C ILE A 23 11.65 0.58 -8.20
N SER A 24 11.89 -0.30 -9.17
CA SER A 24 12.47 0.08 -10.46
C SER A 24 11.54 0.92 -11.35
N GLU A 25 10.25 0.96 -11.04
CA GLU A 25 9.22 1.65 -11.84
C GLU A 25 8.86 3.03 -11.29
N VAL A 26 9.46 3.42 -10.16
CA VAL A 26 9.18 4.67 -9.45
C VAL A 26 10.45 5.45 -9.18
N GLN A 27 10.36 6.78 -9.07
CA GLN A 27 11.52 7.61 -8.77
C GLN A 27 11.83 7.61 -7.27
N ASN A 28 10.78 7.60 -6.45
CA ASN A 28 10.85 7.60 -5.00
C ASN A 28 10.15 6.35 -4.45
N LYS A 29 10.64 5.83 -3.31
CA LYS A 29 10.09 4.62 -2.68
C LYS A 29 8.63 4.81 -2.25
N GLU A 30 8.28 6.03 -1.89
CA GLU A 30 6.93 6.45 -1.49
C GLU A 30 5.91 6.26 -2.61
N GLU A 31 6.32 6.41 -3.86
CA GLU A 31 5.44 6.28 -5.03
C GLU A 31 5.10 4.83 -5.35
N ALA A 32 5.87 3.87 -4.81
CA ALA A 32 5.63 2.44 -5.00
C ALA A 32 4.28 1.99 -4.39
N ARG A 33 3.72 2.79 -3.47
CA ARG A 33 2.45 2.58 -2.79
C ARG A 33 1.51 3.75 -3.04
N HIS A 34 0.30 3.46 -3.51
CA HIS A 34 -0.77 4.45 -3.70
C HIS A 34 -0.34 5.67 -4.55
N GLY A 35 0.65 5.51 -5.44
CA GLY A 35 1.18 6.61 -6.25
C GLY A 35 1.78 7.76 -5.45
N GLY A 36 2.17 7.54 -4.20
CA GLY A 36 2.73 8.56 -3.32
C GLY A 36 1.70 9.41 -2.57
N HIS A 37 0.40 9.13 -2.74
CA HIS A 37 -0.70 9.86 -2.08
C HIS A 37 -0.95 9.44 -0.63
N GLY A 38 0.12 9.38 0.18
CA GLY A 38 0.09 8.99 1.58
C GLY A 38 0.70 7.61 1.81
N ARG A 39 1.41 7.48 2.94
CA ARG A 39 2.04 6.21 3.35
C ARG A 39 1.07 5.29 4.07
N GLU A 40 0.10 5.86 4.78
CA GLU A 40 -0.85 5.13 5.60
C GLU A 40 -2.11 4.78 4.80
N CYS A 41 -2.54 3.54 4.91
CA CYS A 41 -3.83 3.09 4.39
C CYS A 41 -4.95 3.64 5.29
N GLY A 42 -6.19 3.71 4.79
CA GLY A 42 -7.36 4.08 5.59
C GLY A 42 -7.58 3.21 6.86
N LEU A 43 -6.94 2.03 6.91
CA LEU A 43 -6.89 1.18 8.11
C LEU A 43 -6.05 1.75 9.26
N HIS A 44 -5.11 2.64 8.96
CA HIS A 44 -4.21 3.25 9.93
C HIS A 44 -4.53 4.73 10.18
N THR A 45 -5.58 5.25 9.53
CA THR A 45 -6.11 6.57 9.82
C THR A 45 -7.21 6.48 10.87
N GLU A 46 -7.45 7.57 11.59
CA GLU A 46 -8.61 7.65 12.47
C GLU A 46 -9.88 7.42 11.65
N SER A 47 -10.83 6.68 12.23
CA SER A 47 -12.13 6.49 11.61
C SER A 47 -12.79 7.87 11.50
N PRO A 48 -13.29 8.26 10.32
CA PRO A 48 -14.02 9.51 10.20
C PRO A 48 -15.20 9.50 11.18
N GLU A 49 -15.36 10.59 11.93
CA GLU A 49 -16.38 10.72 13.00
C GLU A 49 -17.82 10.52 12.47
N ASP A 50 -18.03 10.67 11.15
CA ASP A 50 -19.33 10.61 10.47
C ASP A 50 -19.62 9.28 9.75
N LEU A 51 -18.83 8.22 9.94
CA LEU A 51 -19.16 6.91 9.37
C LEU A 51 -20.15 6.14 10.26
N ASP A 52 -21.43 6.17 9.89
CA ASP A 52 -22.44 5.30 10.49
C ASP A 52 -22.35 3.89 9.86
N PHE A 53 -21.83 2.94 10.64
CA PHE A 53 -21.71 1.54 10.25
C PHE A 53 -22.99 0.72 10.52
N THR A 54 -24.06 1.36 10.96
CA THR A 54 -25.34 0.71 11.24
C THR A 54 -26.17 0.61 9.95
N ILE A 55 -26.21 -0.59 9.35
CA ILE A 55 -27.10 -0.94 8.23
C ILE A 55 -28.47 -1.38 8.75
#